data_AF-A0A0E3R315-F1
#
_entry.id   AF-A0A0E3R315-F1
#
_cell.length_a   1.000
_cell.length_b   1.000
_cell.length_c   1.000
_cell.angle_alpha   90.00
_cell.angle_beta   90.00
_cell.angle_gamma   90.00
#
_symmetry.space_group_name_H-M   'P 1'
#
loop_
_entity.id
_entity.type
_entity.pdbx_description
1 polymer ?
#
loop_
_entity_poly.entity_id
_entity_poly.type
_entity_poly.pdbx_seq_one_letter_code
_entity_poly.pdbx_strand_id
1 'polypeptide(L)'
;MNKKVRVSAIFATFLIVTVVFVPAVNAATEDSKSDIINNIDFNKKLLDFNDTLNNFETVTTNPSAFLDDAADGQVTLRLLGQKFDLKLQKIHVVSDNATITAADGSISDAPKSYSYNGTVVGKANSSVVLTAGDGVLIGEINVDNESYYIDQTAKKYNNKVVHIVYSSDEIKKGTILAYCTVFPVIYFVPQVRKS
;
A
#
# COMPACT_ATOMS: atom_id res chain seq x y z
N MET A 1 -84.37 -32.67 25.02
CA MET A 1 -83.90 -32.55 26.42
C MET A 1 -82.42 -32.19 26.37
N ASN A 2 -82.08 -31.02 26.92
CA ASN A 2 -80.78 -30.35 26.83
C ASN A 2 -79.61 -31.17 27.38
N LYS A 3 -78.43 -31.05 26.77
CA LYS A 3 -77.18 -30.78 27.52
C LYS A 3 -76.10 -30.22 26.59
N LYS A 4 -75.76 -28.96 26.87
CA LYS A 4 -74.65 -28.19 26.30
C LYS A 4 -73.33 -28.79 26.79
N VAL A 5 -72.41 -29.12 25.89
CA VAL A 5 -71.02 -29.44 26.24
C VAL A 5 -70.18 -28.20 25.99
N ARG A 6 -69.48 -27.77 27.04
CA ARG A 6 -68.67 -26.55 27.10
C ARG A 6 -67.34 -26.77 26.38
N VAL A 7 -67.01 -25.87 25.45
CA VAL A 7 -65.69 -25.79 24.81
C VAL A 7 -64.67 -25.35 25.85
N SER A 8 -63.72 -26.22 26.18
CA SER A 8 -62.54 -25.89 26.99
C SER A 8 -61.39 -25.63 26.03
N ALA A 9 -61.04 -24.35 25.86
CA ALA A 9 -59.92 -23.91 25.04
C ALA A 9 -58.62 -24.17 25.83
N ILE A 10 -57.87 -25.21 25.44
CA ILE A 10 -56.51 -25.43 25.88
C ILE A 10 -55.61 -24.70 24.89
N PHE A 11 -55.01 -23.60 25.33
CA PHE A 11 -53.97 -22.86 24.60
C PHE A 11 -52.73 -23.75 24.46
N ALA A 12 -52.46 -24.22 23.25
CA ALA A 12 -51.19 -24.86 22.91
C ALA A 12 -50.14 -23.77 22.68
N THR A 13 -49.20 -23.64 23.61
CA THR A 13 -47.98 -22.85 23.49
C THR A 13 -47.05 -23.50 22.47
N PHE A 14 -46.91 -22.90 21.28
CA PHE A 14 -45.79 -23.20 20.39
C PHE A 14 -44.62 -22.26 20.69
N LEU A 15 -43.53 -22.89 21.14
CA LEU A 15 -42.22 -22.33 21.43
C LEU A 15 -41.66 -21.65 20.16
N ILE A 16 -41.44 -20.33 20.21
CA ILE A 16 -40.70 -19.63 19.14
C ILE A 16 -39.22 -19.91 19.39
N VAL A 17 -38.60 -20.75 18.56
CA VAL A 17 -37.14 -20.89 18.51
C VAL A 17 -36.61 -19.67 17.76
N THR A 18 -36.20 -18.64 18.49
CA THR A 18 -35.43 -17.54 17.92
C THR A 18 -34.01 -18.04 17.63
N VAL A 19 -33.70 -18.26 16.36
CA VAL A 19 -32.32 -18.45 15.92
C VAL A 19 -31.61 -17.10 16.14
N VAL A 20 -30.83 -17.02 17.21
CA VAL A 20 -29.91 -15.89 17.41
C VAL A 20 -28.79 -16.05 16.39
N PHE A 21 -28.85 -15.28 15.31
CA PHE A 21 -27.68 -15.06 14.46
C PHE A 21 -26.66 -14.28 15.29
N VAL A 22 -25.72 -15.00 15.89
CA VAL A 22 -24.49 -14.40 16.39
C VAL A 22 -23.61 -14.18 15.17
N PRO A 23 -23.29 -12.94 14.76
CA PRO A 23 -22.23 -12.74 13.79
C PRO A 23 -20.96 -13.32 14.41
N ALA A 24 -20.40 -14.35 13.78
CA ALA A 24 -19.07 -14.81 14.13
C ALA A 24 -18.10 -13.65 13.87
N VAL A 25 -17.74 -12.93 14.93
CA VAL A 25 -16.53 -12.13 14.93
C VAL A 25 -15.41 -13.16 14.95
N ASN A 26 -14.90 -13.50 13.77
CA ASN A 26 -13.62 -14.16 13.68
C ASN A 26 -12.61 -13.19 14.29
N ALA A 27 -12.26 -13.42 15.57
CA ALA A 27 -11.01 -12.94 16.12
C ALA A 27 -9.91 -13.67 15.36
N ALA A 28 -9.46 -13.06 14.27
CA ALA A 28 -8.28 -13.50 13.57
C ALA A 28 -7.11 -13.38 14.54
N THR A 29 -6.65 -14.54 15.01
CA THR A 29 -5.33 -14.68 15.59
C THR A 29 -4.35 -14.61 14.43
N GLU A 30 -4.04 -13.39 13.99
CA GLU A 30 -3.03 -13.17 12.97
C GLU A 30 -1.65 -13.11 13.61
N ASP A 31 -1.03 -14.28 13.69
CA ASP A 31 0.43 -14.44 13.60
C ASP A 31 0.83 -14.40 12.11
N SER A 32 0.26 -13.47 11.34
CA SER A 32 0.51 -13.29 9.92
C SER A 32 1.67 -12.32 9.76
N LYS A 33 2.69 -12.69 8.97
CA LYS A 33 3.62 -11.70 8.43
C LYS A 33 2.76 -10.69 7.68
N SER A 34 2.66 -9.44 8.16
CA SER A 34 1.82 -8.46 7.47
C SER A 34 2.31 -8.32 6.03
N ASP A 35 1.39 -8.28 5.07
CA ASP A 35 1.73 -8.11 3.66
C ASP A 35 2.64 -6.89 3.45
N ILE A 36 3.49 -6.94 2.43
CA ILE A 36 4.41 -5.83 2.09
C ILE A 36 3.62 -4.55 1.78
N ILE A 37 2.46 -4.69 1.14
CA ILE A 37 1.58 -3.59 0.73
C ILE A 37 0.17 -3.89 1.22
N ASN A 38 -0.38 -2.95 1.98
CA ASN A 38 -1.70 -3.10 2.61
C ASN A 38 -2.59 -1.94 2.15
N ASN A 39 -3.65 -2.25 1.40
CA ASN A 39 -4.64 -1.27 1.02
C ASN A 39 -5.31 -0.66 2.25
N ILE A 40 -5.52 0.66 2.21
CA ILE A 40 -6.23 1.39 3.26
C ILE A 40 -7.36 2.21 2.64
N ASP A 41 -8.46 2.34 3.39
CA ASP A 41 -9.50 3.31 3.08
C ASP A 41 -9.07 4.68 3.64
N PHE A 42 -8.47 5.49 2.77
CA PHE A 42 -8.02 6.85 3.10
C PHE A 42 -8.77 7.86 2.25
N ASN A 43 -9.19 8.98 2.86
CA ASN A 43 -9.86 10.04 2.13
C ASN A 43 -8.89 10.72 1.13
N LYS A 44 -8.94 10.27 -0.13
CA LYS A 44 -8.08 10.73 -1.22
C LYS A 44 -8.13 12.24 -1.43
N LYS A 45 -9.23 12.92 -1.10
CA LYS A 45 -9.36 14.39 -1.22
C LYS A 45 -8.36 15.18 -0.36
N LEU A 46 -7.74 14.53 0.62
CA LEU A 46 -6.71 15.13 1.48
C LEU A 46 -5.30 15.02 0.89
N LEU A 47 -5.17 14.47 -0.32
CA LEU A 47 -3.92 14.26 -1.02
C LEU A 47 -3.86 15.16 -2.26
N ASP A 48 -2.72 15.83 -2.44
CA ASP A 48 -2.49 16.78 -3.54
C ASP A 48 -2.35 16.08 -4.91
N PHE A 49 -2.36 14.74 -4.93
CA PHE A 49 -2.25 13.92 -6.13
C PHE A 49 -3.51 13.91 -6.98
N ASN A 50 -4.66 14.37 -6.47
CA ASN A 50 -5.87 14.47 -7.30
C ASN A 50 -5.73 15.50 -8.43
N ASP A 51 -4.77 16.42 -8.33
CA ASP A 51 -4.52 17.42 -9.38
C ASP A 51 -3.72 16.84 -10.54
N THR A 52 -2.93 15.78 -10.29
CA THR A 52 -1.99 15.19 -11.25
C THR A 52 -2.40 13.79 -11.74
N LEU A 53 -3.21 13.07 -10.96
CA LEU A 53 -3.65 11.71 -11.26
C LEU A 53 -5.17 11.64 -11.46
N ASN A 54 -5.60 10.80 -12.39
CA ASN A 54 -7.01 10.46 -12.61
C ASN A 54 -7.51 9.48 -11.54
N ASN A 55 -6.68 8.50 -11.17
CA ASN A 55 -6.94 7.54 -10.11
C ASN A 55 -5.63 7.02 -9.48
N PHE A 56 -5.72 6.51 -8.25
CA PHE A 56 -4.62 5.86 -7.52
C PHE A 56 -5.17 5.08 -6.32
N GLU A 57 -4.49 4.05 -5.87
CA GLU A 57 -4.76 3.36 -4.60
C GLU A 57 -4.04 4.05 -3.45
N THR A 58 -4.57 3.92 -2.23
CA THR A 58 -3.91 4.36 -0.99
C THR A 58 -3.51 3.16 -0.17
N VAL A 59 -2.25 3.10 0.23
CA VAL A 59 -1.68 1.93 0.93
C VAL A 59 -0.82 2.35 2.12
N THR A 60 -0.58 1.40 3.02
CA THR A 60 0.58 1.41 3.92
C THR A 60 1.53 0.29 3.55
N THR A 61 2.82 0.48 3.80
CA THR A 61 3.85 -0.49 3.45
C THR A 61 4.43 -1.15 4.71
N ASN A 62 4.99 -2.35 4.54
CA ASN A 62 5.81 -3.03 5.53
C ASN A 62 7.22 -3.24 4.95
N PRO A 63 8.13 -2.25 5.11
CA PRO A 63 9.49 -2.36 4.61
C PRO A 63 10.27 -3.51 5.23
N SER A 64 10.00 -3.91 6.48
CA SER A 64 10.67 -5.06 7.09
C SER A 64 10.32 -6.35 6.36
N ALA A 65 9.03 -6.58 6.08
CA ALA A 65 8.59 -7.73 5.29
C ALA A 65 9.22 -7.72 3.88
N PHE A 66 9.33 -6.54 3.26
CA PHE A 66 10.01 -6.39 1.97
C PHE A 66 11.50 -6.75 2.05
N LEU A 67 12.21 -6.24 3.06
CA LEU A 67 13.64 -6.48 3.23
C LEU A 67 13.96 -7.95 3.50
N ASP A 68 13.08 -8.64 4.25
CA ASP A 68 13.18 -10.08 4.49
C ASP A 68 13.07 -10.87 3.17
N ASP A 69 12.06 -10.58 2.34
CA ASP A 69 11.87 -11.27 1.05
C ASP A 69 13.01 -10.91 0.07
N ALA A 70 13.43 -9.65 0.06
CA ALA A 70 14.50 -9.18 -0.81
C ALA A 70 15.88 -9.75 -0.45
N ALA A 71 16.05 -10.37 0.73
CA ALA A 71 17.30 -11.02 1.12
C ALA A 71 17.69 -12.17 0.18
N ASP A 72 16.68 -12.92 -0.31
CA ASP A 72 16.85 -14.02 -1.27
C ASP A 72 16.73 -13.56 -2.73
N GLY A 73 16.63 -12.24 -2.95
CA GLY A 73 16.51 -11.63 -4.27
C GLY A 73 15.18 -11.89 -4.97
N GLN A 74 14.17 -12.43 -4.28
CA GLN A 74 12.85 -12.72 -4.84
C GLN A 74 11.77 -12.06 -3.99
N VAL A 75 10.98 -11.20 -4.61
CA VAL A 75 9.90 -10.47 -3.92
C VAL A 75 8.61 -10.60 -4.71
N THR A 76 7.49 -10.81 -4.03
CA THR A 76 6.17 -10.71 -4.63
C THR A 76 5.49 -9.43 -4.16
N LEU A 77 5.11 -8.56 -5.10
CA LEU A 77 4.27 -7.39 -4.80
C LEU A 77 2.89 -7.53 -5.43
N ARG A 78 1.89 -6.92 -4.80
CA ARG A 78 0.57 -6.71 -5.39
C ARG A 78 0.30 -5.22 -5.48
N LEU A 79 0.17 -4.71 -6.71
CA LEU A 79 -0.11 -3.30 -7.01
C LEU A 79 -1.34 -3.27 -7.92
N LEU A 80 -2.34 -2.42 -7.63
CA LEU A 80 -3.52 -2.25 -8.48
C LEU A 80 -4.24 -3.57 -8.79
N GLY A 81 -4.27 -4.49 -7.81
CA GLY A 81 -4.81 -5.84 -7.98
C GLY A 81 -3.95 -6.82 -8.79
N GLN A 82 -2.85 -6.37 -9.40
CA GLN A 82 -1.93 -7.20 -10.18
C GLN A 82 -0.78 -7.73 -9.35
N LYS A 83 -0.40 -9.00 -9.58
CA LYS A 83 0.75 -9.65 -8.95
C LYS A 83 2.01 -9.42 -9.79
N PHE A 84 3.09 -9.00 -9.13
CA PHE A 84 4.43 -8.86 -9.71
C PHE A 84 5.41 -9.76 -8.95
N ASP A 85 5.90 -10.78 -9.63
CA ASP A 85 6.99 -11.63 -9.15
C ASP A 85 8.32 -10.99 -9.61
N LEU A 86 9.15 -10.56 -8.67
CA LEU A 86 10.33 -9.74 -8.91
C LEU A 86 11.60 -10.53 -8.63
N LYS A 87 12.61 -10.31 -9.47
CA LYS A 87 14.01 -10.67 -9.18
C LYS A 87 14.79 -9.40 -8.93
N LEU A 88 15.30 -9.24 -7.72
CA LEU A 88 15.94 -8.01 -7.24
C LEU A 88 17.41 -8.26 -6.88
N GLN A 89 18.25 -7.27 -7.18
CA GLN A 89 19.61 -7.16 -6.71
C GLN A 89 19.76 -5.86 -5.92
N LYS A 90 20.37 -5.95 -4.73
CA LYS A 90 20.70 -4.79 -3.92
C LYS A 90 21.80 -3.98 -4.61
N ILE A 91 21.56 -2.68 -4.79
CA ILE A 91 22.50 -1.78 -5.49
C ILE A 91 23.08 -0.71 -4.58
N HIS A 92 22.37 -0.32 -3.52
CA HIS A 92 22.83 0.74 -2.63
C HIS A 92 22.32 0.55 -1.21
N VAL A 93 23.11 1.04 -0.24
CA VAL A 93 22.76 1.09 1.17
C VAL A 93 23.15 2.47 1.70
N VAL A 94 22.17 3.21 2.22
CA VAL A 94 22.45 4.38 3.06
C VAL A 94 22.76 3.86 4.45
N SER A 95 23.99 4.11 4.90
CA SER A 95 24.45 3.68 6.22
C SER A 95 23.85 4.53 7.34
N ASP A 96 23.88 3.99 8.56
CA ASP A 96 23.30 4.61 9.76
C ASP A 96 23.97 5.95 10.15
N ASN A 97 25.10 6.30 9.52
CA ASN A 97 25.87 7.52 9.75
C ASN A 97 25.85 8.48 8.55
N ALA A 98 25.02 8.21 7.54
CA ALA A 98 24.84 9.13 6.43
C ALA A 98 24.07 10.36 6.91
N THR A 99 24.35 11.52 6.31
CA THR A 99 23.68 12.78 6.64
C THR A 99 23.09 13.40 5.39
N ILE A 100 21.97 14.11 5.56
CA ILE A 100 21.32 14.92 4.55
C ILE A 100 21.70 16.36 4.80
N THR A 101 22.23 17.04 3.77
CA THR A 101 22.38 18.49 3.78
C THR A 101 21.25 19.10 2.96
N ALA A 102 20.37 19.86 3.61
CA ALA A 102 19.29 20.55 2.93
C ALA A 102 19.81 21.79 2.17
N ALA A 103 18.98 22.34 1.29
CA ALA A 103 19.34 23.49 0.46
C ALA A 103 19.68 24.76 1.28
N ASP A 104 19.17 24.86 2.51
CA ASP A 104 19.48 25.93 3.45
C ASP A 104 20.79 25.69 4.24
N GLY A 105 21.48 24.58 3.97
CA GLY A 105 22.73 24.18 4.63
C GLY A 105 22.55 23.43 5.94
N SER A 106 21.31 23.19 6.39
CA SER A 106 21.05 22.37 7.58
C SER A 106 21.46 20.90 7.34
N ILE A 107 21.98 20.26 8.40
CA ILE A 107 22.43 18.86 8.36
C ILE A 107 21.57 18.04 9.31
N SER A 108 21.06 16.91 8.83
CA SER A 108 20.32 15.92 9.62
C SER A 108 20.82 14.51 9.32
N ASP A 109 20.53 13.55 10.21
CA ASP A 109 20.79 12.15 9.93
C ASP A 109 19.91 11.66 8.75
N ALA A 110 20.50 10.87 7.86
CA ALA A 110 19.78 10.22 6.79
C ALA A 110 19.17 8.91 7.32
N PRO A 111 17.91 8.59 6.96
CA PRO A 111 17.34 7.31 7.33
C PRO A 111 18.11 6.18 6.62
N LYS A 112 18.37 5.10 7.36
CA LYS A 112 18.90 3.88 6.77
C LYS A 112 17.94 3.40 5.69
N SER A 113 18.45 3.19 4.49
CA SER A 113 17.66 2.74 3.36
C SER A 113 18.46 1.80 2.46
N TYR A 114 17.72 0.96 1.74
CA TYR A 114 18.25 -0.04 0.84
C TYR A 114 17.58 0.12 -0.51
N SER A 115 18.38 0.30 -1.56
CA SER A 115 17.89 0.38 -2.92
C SER A 115 18.21 -0.89 -3.70
N TYR A 116 17.26 -1.27 -4.55
CA TYR A 116 17.28 -2.48 -5.34
C TYR A 116 16.97 -2.14 -6.79
N ASN A 117 17.64 -2.81 -7.73
CA ASN A 117 17.21 -2.88 -9.12
C ASN A 117 16.76 -4.31 -9.46
N GLY A 118 16.07 -4.49 -10.57
CA GLY A 118 15.64 -5.82 -10.96
C GLY A 118 14.74 -5.89 -12.18
N THR A 119 14.07 -7.03 -12.31
CA THR A 119 13.16 -7.37 -13.42
C THR A 119 11.96 -8.13 -12.92
N VAL A 120 10.87 -8.13 -13.69
CA VAL A 120 9.69 -8.97 -13.46
C VAL A 120 9.90 -10.35 -14.09
N VAL A 121 9.64 -11.41 -13.34
CA VAL A 121 9.80 -12.80 -13.80
C VAL A 121 8.93 -13.07 -15.03
N GLY A 122 9.54 -13.61 -16.08
CA GLY A 122 8.85 -13.92 -17.33
C GLY A 122 8.55 -12.72 -18.23
N LYS A 123 9.03 -11.52 -17.88
CA LYS A 123 8.87 -10.29 -18.69
C LYS A 123 10.22 -9.78 -19.19
N ALA A 124 10.50 -10.03 -20.46
CA ALA A 124 11.77 -9.67 -21.08
C ALA A 124 12.04 -8.16 -21.08
N ASN A 125 11.01 -7.36 -21.34
CA ASN A 125 11.09 -5.89 -21.32
C ASN A 125 10.55 -5.38 -19.99
N SER A 126 11.30 -5.58 -18.92
CA SER A 126 10.94 -5.04 -17.62
C SER A 126 12.14 -4.50 -16.87
N SER A 127 11.88 -3.51 -16.02
CA SER A 127 12.87 -2.98 -15.08
C SER A 127 12.18 -2.61 -13.78
N VAL A 128 12.88 -2.79 -12.67
CA VAL A 128 12.39 -2.46 -11.33
C VAL A 128 13.43 -1.62 -10.63
N VAL A 129 13.00 -0.57 -9.95
CA VAL A 129 13.82 0.18 -9.00
C VAL A 129 12.98 0.41 -7.75
N LEU A 130 13.43 -0.11 -6.61
CA LEU A 130 12.71 0.02 -5.33
C LEU A 130 13.68 0.48 -4.24
N THR A 131 13.20 1.31 -3.33
CA THR A 131 13.94 1.72 -2.13
C THR A 131 13.07 1.54 -0.89
N ALA A 132 13.64 0.90 0.13
CA ALA A 132 12.98 0.62 1.39
C ALA A 132 13.81 1.15 2.57
N GLY A 133 13.15 1.81 3.53
CA GLY A 133 13.81 2.36 4.72
C GLY A 133 12.85 3.21 5.56
N ASP A 134 13.08 3.31 6.86
CA ASP A 134 12.32 4.17 7.81
C ASP A 134 10.79 4.16 7.65
N GLY A 135 10.19 2.96 7.52
CA GLY A 135 8.73 2.82 7.39
C GLY A 135 8.17 3.17 6.00
N VAL A 136 9.04 3.36 5.00
CA VAL A 136 8.71 3.72 3.62
C VAL A 136 9.21 2.65 2.64
N LEU A 137 8.42 2.42 1.59
CA LEU A 137 8.79 1.66 0.40
C LEU A 137 8.31 2.44 -0.82
N ILE A 138 9.23 2.82 -1.70
CA ILE A 138 8.95 3.64 -2.89
C ILE A 138 9.68 3.10 -4.10
N GLY A 139 9.22 3.49 -5.29
CA GLY A 139 9.92 3.20 -6.52
C GLY A 139 8.97 2.89 -7.68
N GLU A 140 9.51 2.22 -8.69
CA GLU A 140 8.82 1.96 -9.94
C GLU A 140 9.06 0.54 -10.47
N ILE A 141 8.04 0.03 -11.16
CA ILE A 141 8.07 -1.21 -11.93
C ILE A 141 7.65 -0.86 -13.36
N ASN A 142 8.54 -1.03 -14.31
CA ASN A 142 8.26 -0.85 -15.73
C ASN A 142 8.08 -2.22 -16.38
N VAL A 143 6.97 -2.40 -17.11
CA VAL A 143 6.68 -3.61 -17.90
C VAL A 143 6.17 -3.17 -19.27
N ASP A 144 6.91 -3.52 -20.31
CA ASP A 144 6.61 -3.13 -21.68
C ASP A 144 6.44 -1.59 -21.82
N ASN A 145 5.21 -1.11 -22.00
CA ASN A 145 4.89 0.31 -22.19
C ASN A 145 4.18 0.94 -20.98
N GLU A 146 4.03 0.21 -19.88
CA GLU A 146 3.34 0.68 -18.68
C GLU A 146 4.30 0.70 -17.48
N SER A 147 4.18 1.76 -16.69
CA SER A 147 4.95 1.94 -15.45
C SER A 147 4.00 1.96 -14.26
N TYR A 148 4.38 1.29 -13.18
CA TYR A 148 3.66 1.26 -11.92
C TYR A 148 4.52 1.90 -10.83
N TYR A 149 3.94 2.82 -10.09
CA TYR A 149 4.65 3.66 -9.13
C TYR A 149 4.16 3.43 -7.71
N ILE A 150 5.07 3.55 -6.75
CA ILE A 150 4.80 3.62 -5.32
C ILE A 150 5.43 4.90 -4.79
N ASP A 151 4.60 5.88 -4.43
CA ASP A 151 5.08 7.16 -3.92
C ASP A 151 4.59 7.40 -2.50
N GLN A 152 5.45 8.02 -1.67
CA GLN A 152 5.07 8.41 -0.32
C GLN A 152 4.28 9.72 -0.32
N THR A 153 3.47 9.93 0.72
CA THR A 153 2.79 11.19 0.99
C THR A 153 3.26 11.78 2.32
N ALA A 154 2.93 13.04 2.58
CA ALA A 154 3.14 13.66 3.89
C ALA A 154 2.11 13.21 4.96
N LYS A 155 1.14 12.35 4.61
CA LYS A 155 0.06 11.92 5.51
C LYS A 155 0.41 10.61 6.20
N LYS A 156 -0.19 10.39 7.38
CA LYS A 156 -0.08 9.14 8.14
C LYS A 156 -1.45 8.53 8.40
N TYR A 157 -1.49 7.20 8.44
CA TYR A 157 -2.65 6.39 8.82
C TYR A 157 -2.18 5.36 9.85
N ASN A 158 -2.77 5.37 11.06
CA ASN A 158 -2.33 4.54 12.18
C ASN A 158 -0.80 4.59 12.41
N ASN A 159 -0.25 5.80 12.45
CA ASN A 159 1.19 6.10 12.58
C ASN A 159 2.11 5.61 11.45
N LYS A 160 1.58 4.96 10.42
CA LYS A 160 2.33 4.58 9.21
C LYS A 160 2.19 5.63 8.11
N VAL A 161 3.22 5.81 7.29
CA VAL A 161 3.16 6.70 6.14
C VAL A 161 2.14 6.18 5.13
N VAL A 162 1.24 7.06 4.69
CA VAL A 162 0.35 6.76 3.57
C VAL A 162 1.15 6.88 2.29
N HIS A 163 1.10 5.83 1.47
CA HIS A 163 1.65 5.82 0.13
C HIS A 163 0.50 5.80 -0.87
N ILE A 164 0.80 6.22 -2.10
CA ILE A 164 -0.08 6.04 -3.25
C ILE A 164 0.54 5.03 -4.21
N VAL A 165 -0.33 4.30 -4.91
CA VAL A 165 0.05 3.39 -5.99
C VAL A 165 -0.76 3.74 -7.23
N TYR A 166 -0.09 3.92 -8.36
CA TYR A 166 -0.73 4.30 -9.63
C TYR A 166 0.06 3.79 -10.83
N SER A 167 -0.58 3.70 -11.99
CA SER A 167 0.10 3.43 -13.25
C SER A 167 0.32 4.71 -14.06
N SER A 168 1.21 4.65 -15.04
CA SER A 168 1.50 5.75 -15.96
C SER A 168 0.26 6.25 -16.70
N ASP A 169 -0.72 5.39 -16.95
CA ASP A 169 -1.98 5.73 -17.63
C ASP A 169 -2.88 6.65 -16.81
N GLU A 170 -2.69 6.66 -15.49
CA GLU A 170 -3.44 7.53 -14.58
C GLU A 170 -2.88 8.94 -14.51
N ILE A 171 -1.71 9.20 -15.09
CA ILE A 171 -1.12 10.55 -15.13
C ILE A 171 -1.93 11.43 -16.09
N LYS A 172 -2.41 12.57 -15.58
CA LYS A 172 -3.16 13.53 -16.40
C LYS A 172 -2.29 14.09 -17.53
N LYS A 173 -2.88 14.20 -18.72
CA LYS A 173 -2.20 14.75 -19.90
C LYS A 173 -1.72 16.18 -19.62
N GLY A 174 -0.49 16.48 -20.02
CA GLY A 174 0.14 17.78 -19.79
C GLY A 174 0.78 17.93 -18.41
N THR A 175 0.67 16.93 -17.53
CA THR A 175 1.40 16.89 -16.26
C THR A 175 2.79 16.29 -16.48
N ILE A 176 3.81 16.99 -16.00
CA ILE A 176 5.16 16.43 -15.87
C ILE A 176 5.36 16.10 -14.39
N LEU A 177 5.55 14.82 -14.08
CA LEU A 177 6.03 14.39 -12.77
C LEU A 177 7.55 14.47 -12.79
N ALA A 178 8.11 15.39 -12.03
CA ALA A 178 9.55 15.49 -11.85
C ALA A 178 9.96 14.55 -10.71
N TYR A 179 10.54 13.40 -11.07
CA TYR A 179 11.18 12.51 -10.10
C TYR A 179 12.62 13.01 -9.88
N CYS A 180 12.94 13.41 -8.66
CA CYS A 180 14.32 13.72 -8.29
C CYS A 180 15.05 12.41 -7.98
N THR A 181 15.61 11.77 -9.00
CA THR A 181 16.41 10.54 -8.87
C THR A 181 17.83 10.91 -8.45
N VAL A 182 18.01 11.43 -7.23
CA VAL A 182 19.34 11.51 -6.63
C VAL A 182 19.44 10.38 -5.63
N PHE A 183 20.10 9.30 -6.03
CA PHE A 183 20.58 8.32 -5.06
C PHE A 183 21.42 9.08 -4.01
N PRO A 184 21.06 9.08 -2.71
CA PRO A 184 20.23 8.07 -2.07
C PRO A 184 19.06 8.60 -1.20
N VAL A 185 18.51 9.78 -1.49
CA VAL A 185 17.44 10.35 -0.66
C VAL A 185 16.36 10.97 -1.53
N ILE A 186 15.19 10.33 -1.55
CA ILE A 186 14.00 10.84 -2.22
C ILE A 186 13.27 11.77 -1.24
N TYR A 187 13.34 13.08 -1.49
CA TYR A 187 12.28 13.99 -1.08
C TYR A 187 11.33 14.17 -2.26
N PHE A 188 10.12 13.62 -2.14
CA PHE A 188 9.02 13.97 -3.04
C PHE A 188 8.56 15.39 -2.69
N VAL A 189 8.87 16.35 -3.56
CA VAL A 189 8.12 17.60 -3.65
C VAL A 189 7.55 17.65 -5.06
N PRO A 190 6.25 17.39 -5.28
CA PRO A 190 5.65 17.61 -6.58
C PRO A 190 5.81 19.08 -6.96
N GLN A 191 6.69 19.37 -7.92
CA GLN A 191 6.87 20.71 -8.46
C GLN A 191 5.95 20.86 -9.67
N VAL A 192 4.77 21.46 -9.45
CA VAL A 192 3.93 21.93 -10.55
C VAL A 192 4.60 23.16 -11.15
N ARG A 193 5.30 23.00 -12.27
CA ARG A 193 5.68 24.16 -13.10
C ARG A 193 4.43 24.66 -13.81
N LYS A 194 3.89 25.79 -13.35
CA LYS A 194 2.95 26.58 -14.16
C LYS A 194 3.74 27.21 -15.30
N SER A 195 3.37 26.89 -16.54
CA SER A 195 3.76 27.63 -17.73
C SER A 195 3.10 29.00 -17.74
#